data_AF-A0A373B2V9-F1
#
_entry.id   AF-A0A373B2V9-F1
#
_cell.length_a   1.000
_cell.length_b   1.000
_cell.length_c   1.000
_cell.angle_alpha   90.00
_cell.angle_beta   90.00
_cell.angle_gamma   90.00
#
_symmetry.space_group_name_H-M   'P 1'
#
loop_
_entity.id
_entity.type
_entity.pdbx_description
1 polymer ?
#
loop_
_entity_poly.entity_id
_entity_poly.type
_entity_poly.pdbx_seq_one_letter_code
_entity_poly.pdbx_strand_id
1 'polypeptide(L)'
;MAVVDLKVGQKVKLDKTWWIVRAVRHPFVICTQNLFGKGYYTIIDVDKNIRGEGTSWGLGHNTDEQIAESMLALHGEHPEEIEQEISRRNRCSLNISSVVDLKERQITVIPELEPSKVNVTFTVTA
;
A
#
# COMPACT_ATOMS: atom_id res chain seq x y z
N MET A 1 20.50 -10.53 -10.18
CA MET A 1 20.12 -9.51 -9.17
C MET A 1 18.97 -10.11 -8.39
N ALA A 2 18.98 -10.03 -7.05
CA ALA A 2 17.91 -10.60 -6.24
C ALA A 2 16.61 -9.85 -6.53
N VAL A 3 15.57 -10.56 -6.96
CA VAL A 3 14.21 -9.99 -7.07
C VAL A 3 13.79 -9.66 -5.65
N VAL A 4 13.66 -8.38 -5.33
CA VAL A 4 13.17 -7.97 -4.01
C VAL A 4 11.68 -8.29 -3.96
N ASP A 5 11.34 -9.35 -3.24
CA ASP A 5 9.95 -9.76 -3.01
C ASP A 5 9.28 -8.80 -2.02
N LEU A 6 8.62 -7.78 -2.56
CA LEU A 6 7.88 -6.78 -1.78
C LEU A 6 6.50 -7.31 -1.40
N LYS A 7 6.07 -7.04 -0.17
CA LYS A 7 4.78 -7.48 0.38
C LYS A 7 3.96 -6.29 0.86
N VAL A 8 2.64 -6.39 0.74
CA VAL A 8 1.71 -5.39 1.27
C VAL A 8 1.96 -5.19 2.76
N GLY A 9 1.95 -3.94 3.21
CA GLY A 9 2.23 -3.57 4.59
C GLY A 9 3.72 -3.36 4.92
N GLN A 10 4.64 -3.64 3.99
CA GLN A 10 6.05 -3.31 4.21
C GLN A 10 6.33 -1.81 4.06
N LYS A 11 7.29 -1.31 4.83
CA LYS A 11 7.94 -0.03 4.57
C LYS A 11 9.18 -0.25 3.71
N VAL A 12 9.24 0.42 2.57
CA VAL A 12 10.35 0.36 1.63
C VAL A 12 11.01 1.73 1.53
N LYS A 13 12.33 1.80 1.61
CA LYS A 13 13.09 3.02 1.38
C LYS A 13 13.54 3.06 -0.07
N LEU A 14 12.91 3.94 -0.84
CA LEU A 14 13.25 4.22 -2.22
C LEU A 14 14.12 5.47 -2.26
N ASP A 15 15.36 5.33 -2.71
CA ASP A 15 16.40 6.35 -2.64
C ASP A 15 16.59 6.88 -1.20
N LYS A 16 16.03 8.05 -0.89
CA LYS A 16 16.14 8.71 0.42
C LYS A 16 14.81 8.78 1.17
N THR A 17 13.74 8.23 0.60
CA THR A 17 12.37 8.44 1.07
C THR A 17 11.69 7.12 1.44
N TRP A 18 10.96 7.09 2.55
CA TRP A 18 10.19 5.93 2.99
C TRP A 18 8.80 5.92 2.38
N TRP A 19 8.42 4.76 1.86
CA TRP A 19 7.12 4.47 1.28
C TRP A 19 6.51 3.24 1.95
N ILE A 20 5.19 3.12 1.88
CA ILE A 20 4.44 1.96 2.37
C ILE A 20 3.94 1.19 1.14
N VAL A 21 4.24 -0.10 1.07
CA VAL A 21 3.72 -0.99 0.03
C VAL A 21 2.23 -1.22 0.31
N ARG A 22 1.36 -0.83 -0.63
CA ARG A 22 -0.10 -0.96 -0.48
C ARG A 22 -0.72 -2.01 -1.38
N ALA A 23 -0.18 -2.22 -2.58
CA ALA A 23 -0.61 -3.29 -3.45
C ALA A 23 0.58 -3.90 -4.17
N VAL A 24 0.54 -5.23 -4.34
CA VAL A 24 1.56 -6.02 -5.01
C VAL A 24 0.85 -6.95 -5.95
N ARG A 25 1.17 -6.87 -7.24
CA ARG A 25 0.73 -7.82 -8.26
C ARG A 25 1.75 -7.80 -9.38
N HIS A 26 2.49 -8.89 -9.53
CA HIS A 26 3.58 -8.97 -10.51
C HIS A 26 3.12 -8.55 -11.92
N PRO A 27 3.86 -7.67 -12.62
CA PRO A 27 5.18 -7.11 -12.24
C PRO A 27 5.11 -5.79 -11.45
N PHE A 28 3.92 -5.32 -11.09
CA PHE A 28 3.72 -4.01 -10.51
C PHE A 28 3.60 -4.02 -8.97
N VAL A 29 4.13 -2.96 -8.36
CA VAL A 29 3.95 -2.67 -6.95
C VAL A 29 3.55 -1.21 -6.80
N ILE A 30 2.48 -0.95 -6.05
CA ILE A 30 2.05 0.42 -5.71
C ILE A 30 2.48 0.71 -4.27
N CYS A 31 3.26 1.77 -4.10
CA CYS A 31 3.65 2.27 -2.80
C CYS A 31 3.07 3.66 -2.56
N THR A 32 2.66 3.97 -1.34
CA THR A 32 2.13 5.27 -0.96
C THR A 32 2.92 5.92 0.17
N GLN A 33 2.81 7.24 0.28
CA GLN A 33 3.40 8.03 1.34
C GLN A 33 2.50 9.24 1.63
N ASN A 34 2.39 9.63 2.89
CA ASN A 34 1.78 10.91 3.26
C ASN A 34 2.89 11.91 3.65
N LEU A 35 2.92 13.05 2.96
CA LEU A 35 3.85 14.15 3.22
C LEU A 35 3.06 15.45 3.39
N PHE A 36 3.22 16.10 4.55
CA PHE A 36 2.55 17.37 4.87
C PHE A 36 1.02 17.35 4.65
N GLY A 37 0.37 16.23 5.00
CA GLY A 37 -1.09 16.06 4.82
C GLY A 37 -1.53 15.72 3.38
N LYS A 38 -0.59 15.61 2.43
CA LYS A 38 -0.87 15.22 1.05
C LYS A 38 -0.42 13.78 0.80
N GLY A 39 -1.31 12.99 0.18
CA GLY A 39 -1.00 11.64 -0.28
C GLY A 39 -0.19 11.65 -1.57
N TYR A 40 0.81 10.78 -1.64
CA TYR A 40 1.62 10.51 -2.81
C TYR A 40 1.64 9.01 -3.04
N TYR A 41 1.84 8.62 -4.29
CA TYR A 41 2.07 7.24 -4.68
C TYR A 41 3.18 7.14 -5.72
N THR A 42 3.78 5.97 -5.79
CA THR A 42 4.69 5.57 -6.85
C THR A 42 4.38 4.13 -7.27
N ILE A 43 4.57 3.87 -8.56
CA ILE A 43 4.40 2.55 -9.15
C ILE A 43 5.80 2.04 -9.47
N ILE A 44 6.08 0.80 -9.10
CA ILE A 44 7.31 0.09 -9.39
C ILE A 44 6.98 -1.00 -10.42
N ASP A 45 7.82 -1.14 -11.44
CA ASP A 45 7.84 -2.28 -12.36
C ASP A 45 9.11 -3.08 -12.03
N VAL A 46 8.94 -4.22 -11.35
CA VAL A 46 10.05 -5.02 -10.81
C VAL A 46 10.84 -5.70 -11.92
N ASP A 47 10.19 -6.04 -13.03
CA ASP A 47 10.83 -6.73 -14.16
C ASP A 47 11.73 -5.78 -14.93
N LYS A 48 11.26 -4.55 -15.14
CA LYS A 48 12.05 -3.50 -15.81
C LYS A 48 13.03 -2.79 -14.88
N ASN A 49 13.00 -3.08 -13.57
CA ASN A 49 13.79 -2.40 -12.54
C ASN A 49 13.64 -0.86 -12.59
N ILE A 50 12.41 -0.40 -12.79
CA ILE A 50 12.05 1.03 -12.85
C ILE A 50 10.94 1.37 -11.87
N ARG A 51 10.80 2.66 -11.56
CA ARG A 51 9.68 3.22 -10.82
C ARG A 51 9.25 4.58 -11.40
N GLY A 52 8.06 5.04 -11.05
CA GLY A 52 7.67 6.43 -11.24
C GLY A 52 8.32 7.36 -10.22
N GLU A 53 8.47 8.65 -10.56
CA GLU A 53 9.08 9.68 -9.68
C GLU A 53 8.39 9.85 -8.31
N GLY A 54 7.12 9.45 -8.20
CA GLY A 54 6.28 9.72 -7.03
C GLY A 54 5.39 10.93 -7.30
N THR A 55 4.08 10.74 -7.36
CA THR A 55 3.12 11.78 -7.72
C THR A 55 1.92 11.76 -6.78
N SER A 56 1.25 12.90 -6.65
CA SER A 56 -0.02 13.04 -5.93
C SER A 56 -1.21 13.17 -6.88
N TRP A 57 -0.99 12.87 -8.16
CA TRP A 57 -1.96 13.05 -9.24
C TRP A 57 -2.22 11.72 -9.92
N GLY A 58 -3.48 11.43 -10.23
CA GLY A 58 -3.91 10.16 -10.81
C GLY A 58 -4.47 9.18 -9.78
N LEU A 59 -4.71 7.95 -10.22
CA LEU A 59 -5.28 6.87 -9.41
C LEU A 59 -4.22 6.27 -8.47
N GLY A 60 -4.63 5.85 -7.27
CA GLY A 60 -3.81 5.00 -6.41
C GLY A 60 -3.08 5.67 -5.22
N HIS A 61 -3.60 6.77 -4.65
CA HIS A 61 -2.95 7.44 -3.52
C HIS A 61 -3.79 7.73 -2.27
N ASN A 62 -5.12 7.84 -2.35
CA ASN A 62 -5.93 8.24 -1.18
C ASN A 62 -6.68 7.10 -0.52
N THR A 63 -7.26 6.17 -1.30
CA THR A 63 -8.09 5.09 -0.77
C THR A 63 -7.66 3.73 -1.29
N ASP A 64 -8.06 2.65 -0.60
CA ASP A 64 -7.76 1.28 -1.03
C ASP A 64 -8.49 0.94 -2.33
N GLU A 65 -9.67 1.49 -2.56
CA GLU A 65 -10.42 1.36 -3.82
C GLU A 65 -9.63 1.96 -4.99
N GLN A 66 -9.11 3.18 -4.82
CA GLN A 66 -8.27 3.82 -5.85
C GLN A 66 -6.99 3.03 -6.14
N ILE A 67 -6.42 2.39 -5.11
CA ILE A 67 -5.22 1.56 -5.26
C ILE A 67 -5.57 0.27 -6.03
N ALA A 68 -6.72 -0.34 -5.75
CA ALA A 68 -7.20 -1.51 -6.47
C ALA A 68 -7.52 -1.18 -7.95
N GLU A 69 -8.25 -0.10 -8.21
CA GLU A 69 -8.53 0.41 -9.56
C GLU A 69 -7.25 0.69 -10.33
N SER A 70 -6.29 1.37 -9.69
CA SER A 70 -4.99 1.65 -10.28
C SER A 70 -4.24 0.38 -10.66
N MET A 71 -4.32 -0.68 -9.83
CA MET A 71 -3.72 -1.97 -10.13
C MET A 71 -4.41 -2.67 -11.30
N LEU A 72 -5.75 -2.60 -11.39
CA LEU A 72 -6.48 -3.14 -12.54
C LEU A 72 -6.10 -2.41 -13.84
N ALA A 73 -6.01 -1.08 -13.80
CA ALA A 73 -5.61 -0.26 -14.94
C ALA A 73 -4.19 -0.55 -15.45
N LEU A 74 -3.25 -0.83 -14.54
CA LEU A 74 -1.88 -1.26 -14.90
C LEU A 74 -1.84 -2.60 -15.64
N HIS A 75 -2.83 -3.45 -15.43
CA HIS A 75 -2.97 -4.76 -16.07
C HIS A 75 -3.91 -4.75 -17.28
N GLY A 76 -4.50 -3.61 -17.64
CA GLY A 76 -5.50 -3.52 -18.71
C GLY A 76 -6.83 -4.22 -18.37
N GLU A 77 -7.13 -4.38 -17.07
CA GLU A 77 -8.31 -5.09 -16.56
C GLU A 77 -9.35 -4.12 -15.95
N HIS A 78 -9.16 -2.81 -16.12
CA HIS A 78 -10.07 -1.83 -15.56
C HIS A 78 -11.45 -1.91 -16.25
N PRO A 79 -12.57 -1.96 -15.50
CA PRO A 79 -13.91 -2.13 -16.08
C PRO A 79 -14.33 -0.97 -17.00
N GLU A 80 -13.75 0.22 -16.78
CA GLU A 80 -13.98 1.41 -17.61
C GLU A 80 -12.93 1.60 -18.72
N GLU A 81 -12.13 0.56 -19.04
CA GLU A 81 -11.07 0.60 -20.06
C GLU A 81 -10.02 1.69 -19.82
N ILE A 82 -9.81 2.08 -18.56
CA ILE A 82 -8.77 3.02 -18.16
C ILE A 82 -7.41 2.32 -18.24
N GLU A 83 -6.51 2.89 -19.02
CA GLU A 83 -5.11 2.46 -19.08
C GLU A 83 -4.26 3.28 -18.10
N GLN A 84 -3.40 2.58 -17.36
CA GLN A 84 -2.39 3.22 -16.51
C GLN A 84 -1.01 2.67 -16.86
N GLU A 85 -0.02 3.57 -16.96
CA GLU A 85 1.37 3.19 -17.17
C GLU A 85 2.32 4.08 -16.37
N ILE A 86 3.54 3.59 -16.17
CA ILE A 86 4.65 4.44 -15.72
C ILE A 86 5.09 5.29 -16.91
N SER A 87 4.62 6.54 -16.95
CA SER A 87 4.93 7.51 -18.00
C SER A 87 6.41 7.51 -18.33
N ARG A 88 6.74 7.36 -19.62
CA ARG A 88 8.14 7.27 -20.09
C ARG A 88 9.04 8.42 -19.61
N ARG A 89 8.49 9.63 -19.46
CA ARG A 89 9.25 10.81 -19.01
C ARG A 89 9.59 10.79 -17.52
N ASN A 90 8.79 10.08 -16.72
CA ASN A 90 8.90 10.06 -15.25
C ASN A 90 9.47 8.73 -14.74
N ARG A 91 10.14 7.95 -15.60
CA ARG A 91 10.78 6.68 -15.23
C ARG A 91 12.11 6.96 -14.54
N CYS A 92 12.23 6.49 -13.30
CA CYS A 92 13.48 6.44 -12.56
C CYS A 92 13.93 5.00 -12.38
N SER A 93 15.23 4.80 -12.20
CA SER A 93 15.76 3.51 -11.77
C SER A 93 15.19 3.12 -10.41
N LEU A 94 14.85 1.84 -10.24
CA LEU A 94 14.45 1.30 -8.95
C LEU A 94 15.68 1.14 -8.05
N ASN A 95 15.71 1.88 -6.94
CA ASN A 95 16.76 1.80 -5.93
C ASN A 95 16.13 1.59 -4.55
N ILE A 96 16.12 0.34 -4.10
CA ILE A 96 15.62 -0.07 -2.79
C ILE A 96 16.82 -0.17 -1.84
N SER A 97 16.92 0.77 -0.89
CA SER A 97 18.03 0.76 0.07
C SER A 97 17.71 0.01 1.36
N SER A 98 16.42 -0.21 1.68
CA SER A 98 15.97 -0.91 2.88
C SER A 98 14.52 -1.36 2.74
N VAL A 99 14.20 -2.50 3.35
CA VAL A 99 12.82 -2.99 3.52
C VAL A 99 12.62 -3.32 5.00
N VAL A 100 11.48 -2.92 5.56
CA VAL A 100 11.13 -3.13 6.98
C VAL A 100 9.69 -3.62 7.05
N ASP A 101 9.47 -4.74 7.72
CA ASP A 101 8.12 -5.20 8.02
C ASP A 101 7.48 -4.30 9.07
N LEU A 102 6.29 -3.76 8.79
CA LEU A 102 5.46 -3.18 9.84
C LEU A 102 5.00 -4.34 10.71
N LYS A 103 5.66 -4.54 11.87
CA LYS A 103 5.17 -5.49 12.88
C LYS A 103 3.72 -5.14 13.17
N GLU A 104 2.81 -6.05 12.84
CA GLU A 104 1.46 -6.03 13.39
C GLU A 104 1.62 -5.89 14.91
N ARG A 105 0.95 -4.90 15.50
CA ARG A 105 0.79 -4.89 16.95
C ARG A 105 0.08 -6.20 17.27
N GLN A 106 0.79 -7.14 17.89
CA GLN A 106 0.15 -8.28 18.51
C GLN A 106 -0.83 -7.72 19.53
N ILE A 107 -2.12 -7.78 19.21
CA ILE A 107 -3.17 -7.66 20.22
C ILE A 107 -2.92 -8.86 21.12
N THR A 108 -2.36 -8.63 22.30
CA THR A 108 -2.35 -9.65 23.34
C THR A 108 -3.80 -9.82 23.76
N VAL A 109 -4.49 -10.78 23.16
CA VAL A 109 -5.77 -11.26 23.67
C VAL A 109 -5.43 -11.89 25.01
N ILE A 110 -5.78 -11.20 26.11
CA ILE A 110 -5.68 -11.77 27.45
C ILE A 110 -6.76 -12.87 27.51
N PRO A 111 -6.41 -14.15 27.63
CA PRO A 111 -7.41 -15.20 27.70
C PRO A 111 -7.74 -15.44 29.18
N GLU A 112 -8.68 -14.69 29.75
CA GLU A 112 -9.46 -15.17 30.91
C GLU A 112 -10.61 -14.24 31.26
N LEU A 113 -11.84 -14.69 30.99
CA LEU A 113 -12.88 -14.84 32.00
C LEU A 113 -14.04 -15.62 31.36
N GLU A 114 -14.32 -16.78 31.94
CA GLU A 114 -15.34 -17.74 31.50
C GLU A 114 -16.72 -17.10 31.22
N PRO A 115 -17.46 -17.58 30.19
CA PRO A 115 -18.73 -16.99 29.77
C PRO A 115 -19.90 -17.45 30.66
N SER A 116 -19.90 -17.13 31.96
CA SER A 116 -21.01 -17.51 32.85
C SER A 116 -21.59 -16.40 33.74
N LYS A 117 -21.08 -15.17 33.72
CA LYS A 117 -21.68 -14.07 34.51
C LYS A 117 -21.63 -12.73 33.78
N VAL A 118 -22.41 -12.57 32.72
CA VAL A 118 -22.76 -11.23 32.22
C VAL A 118 -24.25 -11.00 32.46
N ASN A 119 -24.59 -10.50 33.65
CA ASN A 119 -25.85 -9.82 33.86
C ASN A 119 -25.70 -8.40 33.28
N VAL A 120 -26.24 -8.19 32.08
CA VAL A 120 -26.36 -6.84 31.52
C VAL A 120 -27.65 -6.21 32.05
N THR A 121 -27.53 -5.32 33.04
CA THR A 121 -28.64 -4.46 33.48
C THR A 121 -28.57 -3.16 32.70
N PHE A 122 -29.50 -2.96 31.76
CA PHE A 122 -29.67 -1.69 31.06
C PHE A 122 -30.48 -0.72 31.94
N THR A 123 -29.91 0.42 32.31
CA THR A 123 -30.66 1.55 32.87
C THR A 123 -31.01 2.52 31.74
N VAL A 124 -32.29 2.62 31.42
CA VAL A 124 -32.83 3.68 30.56
C VAL A 124 -33.07 4.90 31.44
N THR A 125 -32.43 6.02 31.14
CA THR A 125 -32.75 7.30 31.77
C THR A 125 -33.83 7.99 30.94
N ALA A 126 -34.86 8.50 31.63
CA ALA A 126 -36.10 9.06 31.08
C ALA A 126 -35.89 10.32 30.24
#